data_AF-A0AAU4DEN1-F1
#
_entry.id   AF-A0AAU4DEN1-F1
#
_cell.length_a   1.000
_cell.length_b   1.000
_cell.length_c   1.000
_cell.angle_alpha   90.00
_cell.angle_beta   90.00
_cell.angle_gamma   90.00
#
_symmetry.space_group_name_H-M   'P 1'
#
loop_
_entity.id
_entity.type
_entity.pdbx_description
1 polymer ?
#
loop_
_entity_poly.entity_id
_entity_poly.type
_entity_poly.pdbx_seq_one_letter_code
_entity_poly.pdbx_strand_id
1 'polypeptide(L)'
;MAREPICRRAGWDAAPRLADALASIAVLSVRECEVFDLLAVGRSNREISGQLRVSERTVKKHVGSILEKLGLESRLQIGLAALAHRIARAEGGAEQAATRLHAPARLDPAARLAA
;
A
#
# COMPACT_ATOMS: atom_id res chain seq x y z
N MET A 1 3.08 10.88 39.94
CA MET A 1 2.50 9.65 39.36
C MET A 1 2.33 9.86 37.86
N ALA A 2 3.32 9.45 37.06
CA ALA A 2 3.23 9.53 35.61
C ALA A 2 2.27 8.45 35.12
N ARG A 3 1.18 8.85 34.45
CA ARG A 3 0.23 7.91 33.84
C ARG A 3 0.92 7.30 32.62
N GLU A 4 1.23 6.01 32.68
CA GLU A 4 1.81 5.30 31.53
C GLU A 4 0.84 5.37 30.34
N PRO A 5 1.33 5.61 29.11
CA PRO A 5 0.51 5.53 27.92
C PRO A 5 0.05 4.08 27.69
N ILE A 6 -1.23 3.92 27.37
CA ILE A 6 -1.91 2.64 27.11
C ILE A 6 -1.21 1.82 26.00
N CYS A 7 -0.37 2.46 25.18
CA CYS A 7 0.31 1.88 24.03
C CYS A 7 1.45 0.90 24.33
N ARG A 8 1.83 0.68 25.61
CA ARG A 8 2.91 -0.27 25.96
C ARG A 8 2.36 -1.62 26.42
N ARG A 9 1.63 -2.33 25.56
CA ARG A 9 1.27 -3.73 25.81
C ARG A 9 2.08 -4.65 24.88
N ALA A 10 2.89 -5.49 25.50
CA ALA A 10 3.74 -6.49 24.85
C ALA A 10 2.92 -7.36 23.88
N GLY A 11 3.37 -7.44 22.63
CA GLY A 11 2.73 -8.22 21.57
C GLY A 11 2.69 -7.57 20.18
N TRP A 12 3.03 -6.28 20.04
CA TRP A 12 3.06 -5.62 18.73
C TRP A 12 4.29 -5.97 17.88
N ASP A 13 5.28 -6.66 18.45
CA ASP A 13 6.54 -6.98 17.77
C ASP A 13 6.44 -8.17 16.80
N ALA A 14 5.35 -8.95 16.84
CA ALA A 14 5.17 -10.19 16.09
C ALA A 14 4.30 -10.06 14.82
N ALA A 15 3.73 -8.89 14.55
CA ALA A 15 3.05 -8.69 13.27
C ALA A 15 4.11 -8.72 12.15
N PRO A 16 3.88 -9.40 11.01
CA PRO A 16 4.72 -9.22 9.84
C PRO A 16 4.86 -7.72 9.62
N ARG A 17 6.10 -7.23 9.49
CA ARG A 17 6.29 -5.78 9.32
C ARG A 17 5.50 -5.43 8.08
N LEU A 18 4.58 -4.47 8.20
CA LEU A 18 3.76 -4.03 7.07
C LEU A 18 4.63 -3.74 5.84
N ALA A 19 5.86 -3.27 6.06
CA ALA A 19 6.90 -3.10 5.06
C ALA A 19 7.22 -4.38 4.25
N ASP A 20 7.33 -5.54 4.88
CA ASP A 20 7.63 -6.82 4.22
C ASP A 20 6.45 -7.25 3.33
N ALA A 21 5.22 -7.09 3.82
CA ALA A 21 4.02 -7.35 3.04
C ALA A 21 3.92 -6.40 1.84
N LEU A 22 4.28 -5.12 2.01
CA LEU A 22 4.30 -4.13 0.93
C LEU A 22 5.34 -4.47 -0.15
N ALA A 23 6.51 -4.99 0.23
CA ALA A 23 7.54 -5.42 -0.72
C ALA A 23 7.06 -6.58 -1.61
N SER A 24 6.26 -7.50 -1.04
CA SER A 24 5.74 -8.67 -1.75
C SER A 24 4.57 -8.38 -2.69
N ILE A 25 4.01 -7.15 -2.70
CA ILE A 25 2.90 -6.78 -3.59
C ILE A 25 3.25 -6.96 -5.07
N ALA A 26 4.52 -6.78 -5.44
CA ALA A 26 4.98 -6.96 -6.83
C ALA A 26 4.83 -8.41 -7.35
N VAL A 27 4.63 -9.38 -6.47
CA VAL A 27 4.45 -10.81 -6.82
C VAL A 27 2.98 -11.15 -7.13
N LEU A 28 2.05 -10.25 -6.83
CA LEU A 28 0.62 -10.46 -7.12
C LEU A 28 0.37 -10.46 -8.63
N SER A 29 -0.46 -11.41 -9.07
CA SER A 29 -0.97 -11.45 -10.44
C SER A 29 -1.94 -10.29 -10.69
N VAL A 30 -2.20 -9.97 -11.96
CA VAL A 30 -3.12 -8.89 -12.36
C VAL A 30 -4.49 -9.03 -11.67
N ARG A 31 -5.06 -10.24 -11.62
CA ARG A 31 -6.36 -10.48 -10.96
C ARG A 31 -6.30 -10.36 -9.45
N GLU A 32 -5.18 -10.73 -8.84
CA GLU A 32 -4.99 -10.55 -7.40
C GLU A 32 -4.83 -9.08 -7.05
N CYS A 33 -4.12 -8.29 -7.87
CA CYS A 33 -4.03 -6.84 -7.71
C CYS A 33 -5.42 -6.16 -7.79
N GLU A 34 -6.25 -6.54 -8.76
CA GLU A 34 -7.62 -6.01 -8.87
C GLU A 34 -8.43 -6.29 -7.58
N VAL A 35 -8.38 -7.52 -7.07
CA VAL A 35 -9.05 -7.89 -5.81
C VAL A 35 -8.45 -7.11 -4.63
N PHE A 36 -7.12 -6.99 -4.57
CA PHE A 36 -6.40 -6.28 -3.53
C PHE A 36 -6.78 -4.78 -3.45
N ASP A 37 -6.87 -4.10 -4.59
CA ASP A 37 -7.29 -2.69 -4.65
C ASP A 37 -8.73 -2.49 -4.18
N LEU A 38 -9.63 -3.42 -4.51
CA LEU A 38 -11.01 -3.39 -4.03
C LEU A 38 -11.14 -3.70 -2.54
N LEU A 39 -10.20 -4.46 -1.98
CA LEU A 39 -10.13 -4.66 -0.52
C LEU A 39 -9.66 -3.39 0.20
N ALA A 40 -8.84 -2.56 -0.43
CA ALA A 40 -8.39 -1.28 0.14
C ALA A 40 -9.54 -0.31 0.43
N VAL A 41 -10.65 -0.41 -0.32
CA VAL A 41 -11.87 0.40 -0.13
C VAL A 41 -12.93 -0.32 0.70
N GLY A 42 -12.61 -1.48 1.27
CA GLY A 42 -13.51 -2.20 2.18
C GLY A 42 -14.67 -2.94 1.50
N ARG A 43 -14.60 -3.22 0.19
CA ARG A 43 -15.67 -3.96 -0.52
C ARG A 43 -15.82 -5.37 0.03
N SER A 44 -17.05 -5.86 0.07
CA SER A 44 -17.38 -7.26 0.38
C SER A 44 -17.06 -8.18 -0.79
N ASN A 45 -16.96 -9.50 -0.54
CA ASN A 45 -16.72 -10.47 -1.62
C ASN A 45 -17.82 -10.47 -2.68
N ARG A 46 -19.07 -10.20 -2.29
CA ARG A 46 -20.22 -10.09 -3.18
C ARG A 46 -20.11 -8.88 -4.13
N GLU A 47 -19.67 -7.74 -3.60
CA GLU A 47 -19.44 -6.54 -4.42
C GLU A 47 -18.25 -6.76 -5.37
N ILE A 48 -17.15 -7.33 -4.87
CA ILE A 48 -15.96 -7.65 -5.68
C ILE A 48 -16.33 -8.62 -6.81
N SER A 49 -17.10 -9.67 -6.49
CA SER A 49 -17.53 -10.65 -7.49
C SER A 49 -18.40 -10.00 -8.58
N GLY A 50 -19.28 -9.07 -8.19
CA GLY A 50 -20.09 -8.31 -9.14
C GLY A 50 -19.27 -7.40 -10.05
N GLN A 51 -18.27 -6.69 -9.50
CA GLN A 51 -17.41 -5.79 -10.27
C GLN A 51 -16.48 -6.53 -11.23
N LEU A 52 -15.89 -7.65 -10.79
CA LEU A 52 -14.96 -8.43 -11.58
C LEU A 52 -15.64 -9.49 -12.46
N ARG A 53 -16.98 -9.62 -12.39
CA ARG A 53 -17.79 -10.63 -13.10
C ARG A 53 -17.30 -12.07 -12.86
N VAL A 54 -16.96 -12.38 -11.62
CA VAL A 54 -16.54 -13.72 -11.17
C VAL A 54 -17.48 -14.23 -10.06
N SER A 55 -17.33 -15.48 -9.62
CA SER A 55 -18.09 -15.99 -8.48
C SER A 55 -17.50 -15.54 -7.14
N GLU A 56 -18.31 -15.45 -6.08
CA GLU A 56 -17.80 -15.18 -4.72
C GLU A 56 -16.78 -16.24 -4.27
N ARG A 57 -16.93 -17.49 -4.72
CA ARG A 57 -15.96 -18.57 -4.46
C ARG A 57 -14.61 -18.24 -5.09
N THR A 58 -14.61 -17.69 -6.30
CA THR A 58 -13.38 -17.25 -7.00
C THR A 58 -12.72 -16.10 -6.25
N VAL A 59 -13.50 -15.13 -5.75
CA VAL A 59 -12.96 -14.04 -4.91
C VAL A 59 -12.32 -14.60 -3.63
N LYS A 60 -12.99 -15.52 -2.92
CA LYS A 60 -12.42 -16.17 -1.73
C LYS A 60 -11.11 -16.88 -2.05
N LYS A 61 -11.00 -17.54 -3.22
CA LYS A 61 -9.76 -18.16 -3.68
C LYS A 61 -8.65 -17.12 -3.89
N HIS A 62 -8.93 -16.02 -4.59
CA HIS A 62 -7.96 -14.93 -4.76
C HIS A 62 -7.51 -14.35 -3.42
N VAL A 63 -8.44 -14.13 -2.48
CA VAL A 63 -8.10 -13.64 -1.12
C VAL A 63 -7.18 -14.62 -0.41
N GLY A 64 -7.43 -15.92 -0.47
CA GLY A 64 -6.55 -16.94 0.09
C GLY A 64 -5.14 -16.90 -0.52
N SER A 65 -5.04 -16.85 -1.84
CA SER A 65 -3.74 -16.74 -2.53
C SER A 65 -2.99 -15.44 -2.20
N ILE A 66 -3.71 -14.33 -1.98
CA ILE A 66 -3.10 -13.06 -1.53
C ILE A 66 -2.56 -13.20 -0.11
N LEU A 67 -3.32 -13.80 0.81
CA LEU A 67 -2.86 -14.05 2.19
C LEU A 67 -1.56 -14.87 2.19
N GLU A 68 -1.54 -15.97 1.45
CA GLU A 68 -0.37 -16.84 1.32
C GLU A 68 0.85 -16.10 0.74
N LYS A 69 0.65 -15.33 -0.34
CA LYS A 69 1.74 -14.59 -1.00
C LYS A 69 2.30 -13.44 -0.18
N LEU A 70 1.45 -12.77 0.60
CA LEU A 70 1.86 -11.63 1.42
C LEU A 70 2.25 -12.03 2.85
N GLY A 71 2.10 -13.31 3.22
CA GLY A 71 2.36 -13.80 4.58
C GLY A 71 1.40 -13.22 5.62
N LEU A 72 0.15 -12.97 5.21
CA LEU A 72 -0.89 -12.38 6.05
C LEU A 72 -1.90 -13.44 6.49
N GLU A 73 -2.58 -13.18 7.60
CA GLU A 73 -3.51 -14.13 8.23
C GLU A 73 -4.97 -13.68 8.15
N SER A 74 -5.21 -12.39 7.89
CA SER A 74 -6.56 -11.82 7.93
C SER A 74 -6.86 -10.89 6.76
N ARG A 75 -8.13 -10.92 6.31
CA ARG A 75 -8.68 -9.96 5.36
C ARG A 75 -8.44 -8.51 5.81
N LEU A 76 -8.53 -8.25 7.11
CA LEU A 76 -8.29 -6.92 7.66
C LEU A 76 -6.84 -6.48 7.41
N GLN A 77 -5.88 -7.39 7.60
CA GLN A 77 -4.46 -7.12 7.31
C GLN A 77 -4.25 -6.83 5.82
N ILE A 78 -4.92 -7.56 4.91
CA ILE A 78 -4.88 -7.24 3.47
C ILE A 78 -5.41 -5.83 3.22
N GLY A 79 -6.58 -5.48 3.77
CA GLY A 79 -7.18 -4.16 3.59
C GLY A 79 -6.26 -3.04 4.09
N LEU A 80 -5.62 -3.22 5.25
CA LEU A 80 -4.65 -2.28 5.80
C LEU A 80 -3.39 -2.16 4.91
N ALA A 81 -2.84 -3.28 4.46
CA ALA A 81 -1.70 -3.30 3.53
C ALA A 81 -2.04 -2.61 2.21
N ALA A 82 -3.24 -2.85 1.68
CA ALA A 82 -3.70 -2.23 0.44
C ALA A 82 -3.93 -0.72 0.59
N LEU A 83 -4.48 -0.28 1.74
CA LEU A 83 -4.61 1.14 2.04
C LEU A 83 -3.24 1.82 2.19
N ALA A 84 -2.33 1.22 2.95
CA ALA A 84 -0.97 1.73 3.12
C ALA A 84 -0.22 1.83 1.78
N HIS A 85 -0.35 0.81 0.93
CA HIS A 85 0.22 0.80 -0.41
C HIS A 85 -0.33 1.95 -1.28
N ARG A 86 -1.64 2.21 -1.21
CA ARG A 86 -2.25 3.33 -1.95
C ARG A 86 -1.75 4.69 -1.46
N ILE A 87 -1.62 4.88 -0.15
CA ILE A 87 -1.08 6.11 0.43
C ILE A 87 0.37 6.31 -0.02
N ALA A 88 1.21 5.28 0.11
CA ALA A 88 2.62 5.34 -0.31
C ALA A 88 2.77 5.66 -1.81
N ARG A 89 1.89 5.14 -2.67
CA ARG A 89 1.88 5.48 -4.10
C ARG A 89 1.40 6.91 -4.38
N ALA A 90 0.45 7.42 -3.61
CA ALA A 90 -0.01 8.79 -3.75
C ALA A 90 1.11 9.78 -3.38
N GLU A 91 1.88 9.50 -2.34
CA GLU A 91 3.03 10.30 -1.91
C GLU A 91 4.21 10.18 -2.90
N GLY A 92 4.54 8.96 -3.36
CA GLY A 92 5.57 8.76 -4.37
C GLY A 92 5.25 9.42 -5.72
N GLY A 93 3.95 9.54 -6.07
CA GLY A 93 3.50 10.31 -7.22
C GLY A 93 3.65 11.83 -7.04
N ALA A 94 3.43 12.33 -5.82
CA ALA A 94 3.64 13.73 -5.48
C ALA A 94 5.12 14.11 -5.47
N GLU A 95 6.00 13.26 -4.95
CA GLU A 95 7.44 13.50 -4.91
C GLU A 95 8.09 13.38 -6.31
N GLN A 96 7.62 12.48 -7.16
CA GLN A 96 8.07 12.37 -8.56
C GLN A 96 7.51 13.49 -9.45
N ALA A 97 6.28 13.95 -9.21
CA ALA A 97 5.73 15.13 -9.87
C ALA A 97 6.46 16.41 -9.41
N ALA A 98 6.71 16.54 -8.10
CA ALA A 98 7.51 17.63 -7.54
C ALA A 98 8.95 17.59 -8.04
N THR A 99 9.57 16.42 -8.23
CA THR A 99 10.92 16.30 -8.82
C THR A 99 10.93 16.72 -10.30
N ARG A 100 9.86 16.45 -11.08
CA ARG A 100 9.73 16.99 -12.44
C ARG A 100 9.49 18.51 -12.46
N LEU A 101 8.82 19.06 -11.44
CA LEU A 101 8.55 20.49 -11.28
C LEU A 101 9.69 21.25 -10.58
N HIS A 102 10.59 20.54 -9.89
CA HIS A 102 11.77 21.05 -9.18
C HIS A 102 13.06 20.61 -9.89
N ALA A 103 13.08 20.68 -11.23
CA ALA A 103 14.35 20.88 -11.90
C ALA A 103 14.90 22.21 -11.37
N PRO A 104 16.04 22.24 -10.65
CA PRO A 104 16.60 23.51 -10.22
C PRO A 104 16.83 24.32 -11.48
N ALA A 105 16.26 25.52 -11.54
CA ALA A 105 16.68 26.52 -12.51
C ALA A 105 18.21 26.52 -12.43
N ARG A 106 18.87 26.16 -13.55
CA ARG A 106 20.31 26.25 -13.63
C ARG A 106 20.63 27.69 -13.28
N LEU A 107 21.17 27.93 -12.09
CA LEU A 107 21.91 29.14 -11.83
C LEU A 107 23.09 29.07 -12.79
N ASP A 108 22.98 29.80 -13.90
CA ASP A 108 24.08 29.97 -14.83
C ASP A 108 25.28 30.50 -14.02
N PRO A 109 26.40 29.76 -13.94
CA PRO A 109 27.59 30.26 -13.24
C PRO A 109 28.21 31.48 -13.93
N ALA A 110 27.75 31.84 -15.13
CA ALA A 110 28.25 32.97 -15.93
C ALA A 110 27.71 34.36 -15.51
N ALA A 111 26.69 34.45 -14.65
CA ALA A 111 26.06 35.73 -14.30
C ALA A 111 26.79 36.53 -13.19
N ARG A 112 27.93 36.06 -12.68
CA ARG A 112 28.64 36.68 -11.53
C ARG A 112 29.84 37.57 -11.89
N LEU A 113 30.20 37.74 -13.16
CA LEU A 113 31.39 38.52 -13.55
C LEU A 113 31.10 39.68 -14.52
N ALA A 114 30.10 40.49 -14.21
CA ALA A 114 29.88 41.77 -14.88
C ALA A 114 29.33 42.81 -13.88
N ALA A 115 30.23 43.36 -13.05
CA ALA A 115 30.09 44.65 -12.38
C ALA A 115 31.49 45.10 -11.93
#